data_AF-A0A962W9T4-F1
#
_entry.id   AF-A0A962W9T4-F1
#
_cell.length_a   1.000
_cell.length_b   1.000
_cell.length_c   1.000
_cell.angle_alpha   90.00
_cell.angle_beta   90.00
_cell.angle_gamma   90.00
#
_symmetry.space_group_name_H-M   'P 1'
#
loop_
_entity.id
_entity.type
_entity.pdbx_description
1 polymer ?
#
loop_
_entity_poly.entity_id
_entity_poly.type
_entity_poly.pdbx_seq_one_letter_code
_entity_poly.pdbx_strand_id
1 'polypeptide(L)'
;SIATSHGEGGLDLESMGADSSGVNSEYTSWTSLADLQRGQFFVRDYQSLNYVQFDLGALQNLGAPVVTPLPKSSGLAGDQTAKLSAAGQ
;
A
#
# COMPACT_ATOMS: atom_id res chain seq x y z
N SER A 1 18.47 49.92 -0.02
CA SER A 1 17.31 49.28 -0.65
C SER A 1 16.72 48.26 0.29
N ILE A 2 15.39 48.30 0.43
CA ILE A 2 14.59 47.46 1.31
C ILE A 2 14.36 46.10 0.65
N ALA A 3 14.51 45.02 1.41
CA ALA A 3 13.77 43.78 1.18
C ALA A 3 13.07 43.42 2.49
N THR A 4 11.75 43.40 2.40
CA THR A 4 10.72 43.30 3.43
C THR A 4 10.78 42.02 4.26
N SER A 5 10.73 42.15 5.58
CA SER A 5 10.13 41.17 6.48
C SER A 5 8.61 41.18 6.28
N HIS A 6 7.95 40.02 6.36
CA HIS A 6 6.58 39.81 6.90
C HIS A 6 6.35 38.31 7.05
N GLY A 7 6.17 37.85 8.30
CA GLY A 7 5.86 36.46 8.63
C GLY A 7 6.43 36.02 9.97
N GLU A 8 6.11 36.76 11.02
CA GLU A 8 6.37 36.39 12.41
C GLU A 8 5.57 35.12 12.74
N GLY A 9 6.30 34.06 13.08
CA GLY A 9 5.77 32.78 13.53
C GLY A 9 6.91 32.07 14.26
N GLY A 10 7.27 32.64 15.42
CA GLY A 10 8.45 32.26 16.18
C GLY A 10 8.49 30.77 16.47
N LEU A 11 9.55 30.13 16.00
CA LEU A 11 10.10 28.90 16.55
C LEU A 11 11.58 29.21 16.70
N ASP A 12 12.01 29.42 17.94
CA ASP A 12 13.40 29.65 18.30
C ASP A 12 14.21 28.40 17.88
N LEU A 13 14.82 28.48 16.70
CA LEU A 13 15.47 27.35 16.01
C LEU A 13 16.75 26.87 16.73
N GLU A 14 17.21 27.62 17.73
CA GLU A 14 18.47 27.40 18.43
C GLU A 14 18.35 26.46 19.66
N SER A 15 17.13 25.99 20.01
CA SER A 15 16.92 25.13 21.20
C SER A 15 16.59 23.66 20.90
N MET A 16 16.48 23.24 19.64
CA MET A 16 16.34 21.82 19.33
C MET A 16 17.72 21.23 19.07
N GLY A 17 18.36 20.81 20.16
CA GLY A 17 19.50 19.89 20.10
C GLY A 17 19.19 18.77 19.11
N ALA A 18 20.19 18.41 18.31
CA ALA A 18 20.11 17.37 17.31
C ALA A 18 19.89 15.99 17.96
N ASP A 19 18.68 15.73 18.42
CA ASP A 19 18.16 14.38 18.44
C ASP A 19 17.90 14.03 16.97
N SER A 20 18.75 13.17 16.42
CA SER A 20 18.66 12.64 15.06
C SER A 20 17.45 11.72 14.84
N SER A 21 16.35 11.92 15.58
CA SER A 21 15.05 11.35 15.25
C SER A 21 14.44 12.17 14.12
N GLY A 22 15.02 12.01 12.93
CA GLY A 22 14.51 12.60 11.69
C GLY A 22 13.00 12.41 11.58
N VAL A 23 12.32 13.42 11.03
CA VAL A 23 10.87 13.42 10.86
C VAL A 23 10.41 12.10 10.25
N ASN A 24 9.79 11.23 11.07
CA ASN A 24 9.22 9.97 10.60
C ASN A 24 7.85 10.27 10.01
N SER A 25 7.74 10.19 8.69
CA SER A 25 6.47 10.27 7.99
C SER A 25 5.95 8.87 7.71
N GLU A 26 4.67 8.65 7.98
CA GLU A 26 3.97 7.42 7.62
C GLU A 26 3.48 7.51 6.17
N TYR A 27 3.69 6.45 5.40
CA TYR A 27 3.23 6.35 4.02
C TYR A 27 2.38 5.09 3.85
N THR A 28 1.40 5.16 2.97
CA THR A 28 0.55 4.00 2.65
C THR A 28 1.34 3.02 1.76
N SER A 29 1.63 1.82 2.26
CA SER A 29 2.42 0.82 1.52
C SER A 29 1.58 -0.05 0.57
N TRP A 30 0.27 -0.14 0.80
CA TRP A 30 -0.67 -0.88 -0.03
C TRP A 30 -2.11 -0.44 0.27
N THR A 31 -3.03 -0.73 -0.66
CA THR A 31 -4.46 -0.48 -0.52
C THR A 31 -5.23 -1.73 -0.90
N SER A 32 -6.33 -2.02 -0.19
CA SER A 32 -7.26 -3.08 -0.55
C SER A 32 -8.70 -2.59 -0.64
N LEU A 33 -9.50 -3.33 -1.43
CA LEU A 33 -10.95 -3.18 -1.52
C LEU A 33 -11.57 -4.59 -1.49
N ALA A 34 -12.71 -4.74 -0.84
CA ALA A 34 -13.44 -6.01 -0.80
C ALA A 34 -14.88 -5.79 -1.28
N ASP A 35 -15.25 -6.46 -2.37
CA ASP A 35 -16.64 -6.56 -2.83
C ASP A 35 -17.24 -7.84 -2.21
N LEU A 36 -17.94 -7.67 -1.10
CA LEU A 36 -18.56 -8.78 -0.36
C LEU A 36 -19.76 -9.38 -1.09
N GLN A 37 -20.42 -8.60 -1.97
CA GLN A 37 -21.57 -9.09 -2.73
C GLN A 37 -21.12 -10.03 -3.84
N ARG A 38 -20.02 -9.73 -4.52
CA ARG A 38 -19.44 -10.55 -5.59
C ARG A 38 -18.37 -11.54 -5.12
N GLY A 39 -17.96 -11.46 -3.85
CA GLY A 39 -16.88 -12.29 -3.31
C GLY A 39 -15.54 -11.99 -3.97
N GLN A 40 -15.19 -10.71 -4.16
CA GLN A 40 -13.94 -10.30 -4.81
C GLN A 40 -13.06 -9.51 -3.84
N PHE A 41 -11.76 -9.80 -3.88
CA PHE A 41 -10.74 -9.06 -3.14
C PHE A 41 -9.78 -8.38 -4.09
N PHE A 42 -9.53 -7.09 -3.87
CA PHE A 42 -8.63 -6.29 -4.68
C PHE A 42 -7.48 -5.79 -3.82
N VAL A 43 -6.26 -5.83 -4.36
CA VAL A 43 -5.07 -5.29 -3.70
C VAL A 43 -4.22 -4.53 -4.69
N ARG A 44 -3.61 -3.43 -4.24
CA ARG A 44 -2.64 -2.62 -4.98
C ARG A 44 -1.48 -2.25 -4.05
N ASP A 45 -0.26 -2.60 -4.43
CA ASP A 45 0.94 -2.16 -3.70
C ASP A 45 1.25 -0.69 -4.02
N TYR A 46 2.15 -0.08 -3.25
CA TYR A 46 2.55 1.32 -3.44
C TYR A 46 3.13 1.64 -4.83
N GLN A 47 3.79 0.66 -5.47
CA GLN A 47 4.47 0.85 -6.74
C GLN A 47 3.57 0.60 -7.96
N SER A 48 2.39 -0.01 -7.75
CA SER A 48 1.48 -0.43 -8.81
C SER A 48 0.44 0.65 -9.11
N LEU A 49 0.19 0.85 -10.40
CA LEU A 49 -0.89 1.74 -10.86
C LEU A 49 -2.27 1.10 -10.69
N ASN A 50 -2.36 -0.21 -10.95
CA ASN A 50 -3.62 -0.95 -11.07
C ASN A 50 -3.84 -1.91 -9.89
N TYR A 51 -5.10 -2.25 -9.64
CA TYR A 51 -5.46 -3.32 -8.72
C TYR A 51 -5.29 -4.70 -9.37
N VAL A 52 -4.85 -5.63 -8.55
CA VAL A 52 -5.00 -7.07 -8.78
C VAL A 52 -6.25 -7.55 -8.06
N GLN A 53 -7.03 -8.40 -8.74
CA GLN A 53 -8.28 -8.97 -8.26
C GLN A 53 -8.10 -10.46 -7.98
N PHE A 54 -8.78 -10.94 -6.94
CA PHE A 54 -8.93 -12.35 -6.60
C PHE A 54 -10.42 -12.69 -6.38
N ASP A 55 -10.88 -13.76 -7.01
CA ASP A 55 -12.19 -14.37 -6.79
C ASP A 55 -12.12 -15.29 -5.56
N LEU A 56 -12.79 -14.89 -4.48
CA LEU A 56 -12.81 -15.64 -3.23
C LEU A 56 -13.67 -16.90 -3.33
N GLY A 57 -14.70 -16.91 -4.17
CA GLY A 57 -15.54 -18.09 -4.41
C GLY A 57 -14.79 -19.20 -5.14
N ALA A 58 -13.83 -18.84 -6.00
CA ALA A 58 -12.91 -19.80 -6.59
C ALA A 58 -11.87 -20.31 -5.57
N LEU A 59 -11.33 -19.41 -4.73
CA LEU A 59 -10.27 -19.74 -3.78
C LEU A 59 -10.76 -20.51 -2.55
N GLN A 60 -12.00 -20.32 -2.09
CA GLN A 60 -12.53 -21.00 -0.90
C GLN A 60 -12.60 -22.53 -1.05
N ASN A 61 -12.59 -23.03 -2.29
CA ASN A 61 -12.66 -24.45 -2.59
C ASN A 61 -11.28 -25.12 -2.61
N LEU A 62 -10.20 -24.35 -2.41
CA LEU A 62 -8.86 -24.90 -2.27
C LEU A 62 -8.74 -25.60 -0.91
N GLY A 63 -8.29 -26.85 -0.92
CA GLY A 63 -8.18 -27.68 0.29
C GLY A 63 -7.06 -27.26 1.25
N ALA A 64 -6.31 -26.21 0.92
CA ALA A 64 -5.21 -25.69 1.73
C ALA A 64 -5.06 -24.17 1.54
N PRO A 65 -4.51 -23.45 2.54
CA PRO A 65 -4.18 -22.04 2.38
C PRO A 65 -3.17 -21.81 1.26
N VAL A 66 -3.40 -20.76 0.47
CA VAL A 66 -2.47 -20.29 -0.56
C VAL A 66 -1.94 -18.92 -0.20
N VAL A 67 -0.63 -18.74 -0.38
CA VAL A 67 0.07 -17.51 0.00
C VAL A 67 0.90 -17.03 -1.17
N THR A 68 0.78 -15.75 -1.50
CA THR A 68 1.67 -15.08 -2.45
C THR A 68 2.28 -13.83 -1.82
N PRO A 69 3.60 -13.61 -1.91
CA PRO A 69 4.19 -12.33 -1.53
C PRO A 69 3.62 -11.21 -2.39
N LEU A 70 3.18 -10.12 -1.75
CA LEU A 70 2.61 -8.96 -2.45
C LEU A 70 3.50 -8.39 -3.57
N PRO A 71 4.85 -8.32 -3.44
CA PRO A 71 5.68 -7.86 -4.55
C PRO A 71 5.60 -8.71 -5.82
N LYS A 72 5.18 -9.99 -5.72
CA LYS A 72 4.95 -10.84 -6.91
C LYS A 72 3.72 -10.42 -7.71
N SER A 73 2.85 -9.57 -7.15
CA SER A 73 1.73 -8.98 -7.89
C SER A 73 2.06 -7.63 -8.51
N SER A 74 3.26 -7.09 -8.28
CA SER A 74 3.66 -5.79 -8.80
C SER A 74 3.69 -5.79 -10.34
N GLY A 75 3.11 -4.76 -10.95
CA GLY A 75 2.96 -4.66 -12.41
C GLY A 75 1.91 -5.59 -13.03
N LEU A 76 1.23 -6.42 -12.23
CA LEU A 76 0.05 -7.17 -12.68
C LEU A 76 -1.21 -6.29 -12.58
N ALA A 77 -2.26 -6.69 -13.28
CA ALA A 77 -3.57 -6.04 -13.20
C ALA A 77 -4.69 -7.06 -13.48
N GLY A 78 -5.89 -6.77 -12.96
CA GLY A 78 -7.07 -7.59 -13.20
C GLY A 78 -7.03 -8.92 -12.45
N ASP A 79 -7.79 -9.90 -12.94
CA ASP A 79 -7.98 -11.20 -12.28
C ASP A 79 -6.69 -12.04 -12.28
N GLN A 80 -6.18 -12.33 -11.09
CA GLN A 80 -5.00 -13.18 -10.87
C GLN A 80 -5.34 -14.45 -10.05
N THR A 81 -6.61 -14.80 -9.95
CA THR A 81 -7.11 -15.97 -9.20
C THR A 81 -6.40 -17.25 -9.62
N ALA A 82 -6.30 -17.51 -10.93
CA ALA A 82 -5.63 -18.71 -11.45
C ALA A 82 -4.15 -18.78 -11.04
N LYS A 83 -3.44 -17.65 -11.00
CA LYS A 83 -2.04 -17.59 -10.57
C LYS A 83 -1.90 -17.90 -9.08
N LEU A 84 -2.83 -17.42 -8.25
CA LEU A 84 -2.83 -17.71 -6.82
C LEU A 84 -3.19 -19.17 -6.55
N SER A 85 -4.23 -19.71 -7.20
CA SER A 85 -4.63 -21.11 -7.06
C SER A 85 -3.53 -22.10 -7.48
N ALA A 86 -2.77 -21.77 -8.54
CA ALA A 86 -1.65 -22.59 -9.01
C ALA A 86 -0.48 -22.63 -8.01
N ALA A 87 -0.36 -21.66 -7.09
CA ALA A 87 0.67 -21.68 -6.05
C ALA A 87 0.34 -22.62 -4.88
N GLY A 88 -0.86 -23.20 -4.85
CA GLY A 88 -1.35 -24.10 -3.80
C GLY A 88 -1.47 -25.56 -4.20
N GLN A 89 -1.09 -25.91 -5.43
CA GLN A 89 -0.91 -27.29 -5.90
C GLN A 89 0.56 -27.67 -5.83
#